data_AF-A0A293NN07-F1
#
_entry.id   AF-A0A293NN07-F1
#
_cell.length_a   1.000
_cell.length_b   1.000
_cell.length_c   1.000
_cell.angle_alpha   90.00
_cell.angle_beta   90.00
_cell.angle_gamma   90.00
#
_symmetry.space_group_name_H-M   'P 1'
#
loop_
_entity.id
_entity.type
_entity.pdbx_description
1 polymer ?
#
loop_
_entity_poly.entity_id
_entity_poly.type
_entity_poly.pdbx_seq_one_letter_code
_entity_poly.pdbx_strand_id
1 'polypeptide(L)'
;MSILILAEHDNAVLNAATLNSVTAALEIGGDVDLLVAGKDCETVANQAAKVANVRKVLYADENAYEFGLAENIALLVAEHSAEYSHILATATTYTKNIMPRVAALMDMQAISDISAVISEDTFERPIYAGSMIATVKSNDEK
;
A
#
# COMPACT_ATOMS: atom_id res chain seq x y z
N MET A 1 15.20 6.03 2.85
CA MET A 1 13.93 5.48 3.34
C MET A 1 13.07 5.18 2.12
N SER A 2 12.48 4.00 2.03
CA SER A 2 11.71 3.53 0.88
C SER A 2 10.33 3.08 1.33
N ILE A 3 9.33 3.41 0.52
CA ILE A 3 7.92 3.17 0.77
C ILE A 3 7.38 2.26 -0.34
N LEU A 4 6.79 1.13 0.04
CA LEU A 4 6.11 0.23 -0.88
C LEU A 4 4.61 0.54 -0.88
N ILE A 5 4.04 0.73 -2.06
CA ILE A 5 2.59 0.91 -2.23
C ILE A 5 2.01 -0.27 -2.99
N LEU A 6 1.04 -0.96 -2.39
CA LEU A 6 0.24 -1.95 -3.12
C LEU A 6 -0.72 -1.22 -4.08
N ALA A 7 -0.52 -1.40 -5.38
CA ALA A 7 -1.39 -0.84 -6.41
C ALA A 7 -2.66 -1.68 -6.55
N GLU A 8 -3.80 -1.01 -6.64
CA GLU A 8 -5.08 -1.66 -6.93
C GLU A 8 -5.43 -1.51 -8.41
N HIS A 9 -5.92 -2.58 -9.04
CA HIS A 9 -6.28 -2.61 -10.46
C HIS A 9 -7.22 -3.79 -10.78
N ASP A 10 -7.75 -3.80 -12.00
CA ASP A 10 -8.60 -4.87 -12.57
C ASP A 10 -7.88 -5.72 -13.64
N ASN A 11 -6.54 -5.73 -13.55
CA ASN A 11 -5.59 -6.26 -14.55
C ASN A 11 -5.45 -5.46 -15.86
N ALA A 12 -6.30 -4.47 -16.13
CA ALA A 12 -6.19 -3.63 -17.32
C ALA A 12 -5.94 -2.16 -17.00
N VAL A 13 -6.53 -1.65 -15.93
CA VAL A 13 -6.53 -0.25 -15.54
C VAL A 13 -6.09 -0.10 -14.10
N LEU A 14 -5.09 0.76 -13.88
CA LEU A 14 -4.70 1.16 -12.54
C LEU A 14 -5.85 1.94 -11.88
N ASN A 15 -6.29 1.51 -10.70
CA ASN A 15 -7.29 2.24 -9.95
C ASN A 15 -6.70 3.58 -9.50
N ALA A 16 -7.34 4.68 -9.90
CA ALA A 16 -6.93 6.05 -9.57
C ALA A 16 -6.86 6.30 -8.06
N ALA A 17 -7.57 5.51 -7.24
CA ALA A 17 -7.45 5.54 -5.79
C ALA A 17 -6.01 5.36 -5.31
N THR A 18 -5.20 4.52 -5.99
CA THR A 18 -3.78 4.28 -5.68
C THR A 18 -2.96 5.58 -5.56
N LEU A 19 -3.32 6.61 -6.33
CA LEU A 19 -2.65 7.91 -6.32
C LEU A 19 -2.76 8.65 -4.99
N ASN A 20 -3.80 8.36 -4.20
CA ASN A 20 -3.97 8.93 -2.86
C ASN A 20 -2.86 8.42 -1.92
N SER A 21 -2.52 7.13 -2.00
CA SER A 21 -1.39 6.58 -1.23
C SER A 21 -0.05 7.08 -1.70
N VAL A 22 0.13 7.34 -3.00
CA VAL A 22 1.34 7.99 -3.52
C VAL A 22 1.49 9.37 -2.88
N THR A 23 0.41 10.14 -2.83
CA THR A 23 0.42 11.48 -2.23
C THR A 23 0.73 11.42 -0.73
N ALA A 24 0.12 10.49 0.01
CA ALA A 24 0.43 10.28 1.44
C ALA A 24 1.88 9.84 1.67
N ALA A 25 2.44 9.01 0.79
CA ALA A 25 3.84 8.58 0.88
C ALA A 25 4.83 9.75 0.72
N LEU A 26 4.47 10.77 -0.08
CA LEU A 26 5.30 11.98 -0.21
C LEU A 26 5.31 12.83 1.07
N GLU A 27 4.20 12.84 1.82
CA GLU A 27 4.12 13.52 3.13
C GLU A 27 4.98 12.80 4.20
N ILE A 28 5.09 11.47 4.15
CA ILE A 28 5.99 10.69 5.01
C ILE A 28 7.46 11.02 4.70
N GLY A 29 7.77 11.22 3.42
CA GLY A 29 9.11 11.56 2.95
C GLY A 29 9.96 10.32 2.67
N GLY A 30 10.02 9.89 1.41
CA GLY A 30 10.84 8.74 1.01
C GLY A 30 10.71 8.43 -0.48
N ASP A 31 11.50 7.47 -0.95
CA ASP A 31 11.36 6.96 -2.31
C ASP A 31 10.14 6.05 -2.42
N VAL A 32 9.27 6.31 -3.39
CA VAL A 32 8.02 5.56 -3.59
C VAL A 32 8.20 4.49 -4.66
N ASP A 33 7.97 3.23 -4.30
CA ASP A 33 7.87 2.12 -5.24
C ASP A 33 6.43 1.56 -5.23
N LEU A 34 5.93 1.13 -6.38
CA LEU A 34 4.61 0.50 -6.51
C LEU A 34 4.76 -1.00 -6.78
N LEU A 35 3.94 -1.82 -6.12
CA LEU A 35 3.76 -3.23 -6.46
C LEU A 35 2.47 -3.40 -7.27
N VAL A 36 2.60 -3.88 -8.50
CA VAL A 36 1.51 -4.32 -9.37
C VAL A 36 1.55 -5.85 -9.41
N ALA A 37 0.50 -6.49 -8.89
CA ALA A 37 0.42 -7.95 -8.78
C ALA A 37 -0.92 -8.43 -9.34
N GLY A 38 -0.87 -9.22 -10.41
CA GLY A 38 -2.06 -9.71 -11.09
C GLY A 38 -1.75 -10.72 -12.19
N LYS A 39 -2.64 -10.80 -13.18
CA LYS A 39 -2.45 -11.65 -14.36
C LYS A 39 -2.69 -10.84 -15.62
N ASP A 40 -1.77 -10.94 -16.59
CA ASP A 40 -1.79 -10.17 -17.83
C ASP A 40 -1.89 -8.66 -17.59
N CYS A 41 -1.20 -8.17 -16.54
CA CYS A 41 -1.33 -6.81 -16.00
C CYS A 41 -0.19 -5.87 -16.42
N GLU A 42 0.53 -6.18 -17.50
CA GLU A 42 1.61 -5.34 -18.06
C GLU A 42 1.13 -3.91 -18.37
N THR A 43 -0.11 -3.77 -18.84
CA THR A 43 -0.74 -2.46 -19.11
C THR A 43 -0.85 -1.60 -17.86
N VAL A 44 -1.12 -2.23 -16.70
CA VAL A 44 -1.19 -1.57 -15.40
C VAL A 44 0.20 -1.15 -14.93
N ALA A 45 1.21 -2.01 -15.08
CA ALA A 45 2.59 -1.66 -14.74
C ALA A 45 3.07 -0.44 -15.53
N ASN A 46 2.73 -0.38 -16.83
CA ASN A 46 3.01 0.77 -17.69
C ASN A 46 2.26 2.05 -17.28
N GLN A 47 1.05 1.94 -16.74
CA GLN A 47 0.31 3.08 -16.19
C GLN A 47 0.95 3.56 -14.87
N ALA A 48 1.28 2.62 -13.98
CA ALA A 48 1.94 2.89 -12.70
C ALA A 48 3.31 3.58 -12.89
N ALA A 49 4.09 3.17 -13.89
CA ALA A 49 5.39 3.76 -14.20
C ALA A 49 5.29 5.23 -14.69
N LYS A 50 4.12 5.68 -15.14
CA LYS A 50 3.86 7.07 -15.55
C LYS A 50 3.36 7.94 -14.40
N VAL A 51 3.07 7.36 -13.24
CA VAL A 51 2.65 8.12 -12.07
C VAL A 51 3.82 8.95 -11.57
N ALA A 52 3.58 10.25 -11.35
CA ALA A 52 4.60 11.15 -10.86
C ALA A 52 5.13 10.69 -9.49
N ASN A 53 6.43 10.89 -9.26
CA ASN A 53 7.15 10.56 -8.04
C ASN A 53 7.24 9.05 -7.71
N VAL A 54 6.85 8.17 -8.63
CA VAL A 54 7.15 6.74 -8.54
C VAL A 54 8.57 6.50 -9.06
N ARG A 55 9.42 5.94 -8.20
CA ARG A 55 10.81 5.60 -8.51
C ARG A 55 10.90 4.28 -9.28
N LYS A 56 10.18 3.26 -8.82
CA LYS A 56 10.21 1.90 -9.38
C LYS A 56 8.83 1.25 -9.34
N VAL A 57 8.52 0.43 -10.34
CA VAL A 57 7.37 -0.47 -10.33
C VAL A 57 7.88 -1.90 -10.23
N LEU A 58 7.48 -2.59 -9.15
CA LEU A 58 7.59 -4.04 -9.01
C LEU A 58 6.40 -4.66 -9.74
N TYR A 59 6.68 -5.55 -10.67
CA TYR A 59 5.68 -6.17 -11.52
C TYR A 59 5.69 -7.68 -11.30
N ALA A 60 4.56 -8.22 -10.84
CA ALA A 60 4.34 -9.64 -10.59
C ALA A 60 3.13 -10.12 -11.40
N ASP A 61 3.40 -10.87 -12.47
CA ASP A 61 2.37 -11.44 -13.36
C ASP A 61 2.33 -12.96 -13.21
N GLU A 62 1.30 -13.47 -12.55
CA GLU A 62 1.13 -14.90 -12.31
C GLU A 62 -0.35 -15.23 -12.10
N ASN A 63 -0.76 -16.44 -12.47
CA ASN A 63 -2.16 -16.90 -12.32
C ASN A 63 -2.64 -16.85 -10.87
N ALA A 64 -1.73 -17.03 -9.91
CA ALA A 64 -2.05 -16.94 -8.48
C ALA A 64 -2.56 -15.55 -8.06
N TYR A 65 -2.23 -14.50 -8.81
CA TYR A 65 -2.61 -13.12 -8.49
C TYR A 65 -3.81 -12.62 -9.30
N GLU A 66 -4.32 -13.40 -10.27
CA GLU A 66 -5.39 -13.00 -11.21
C GLU A 66 -6.59 -12.34 -10.53
N PHE A 67 -7.05 -12.91 -9.43
CA PHE A 67 -8.21 -12.44 -8.68
C PHE A 67 -7.87 -11.61 -7.43
N GLY A 68 -6.58 -11.32 -7.23
CA GLY A 68 -6.12 -10.51 -6.09
C GLY A 68 -6.50 -11.09 -4.73
N LEU A 69 -6.48 -12.42 -4.58
CA LEU A 69 -6.83 -13.09 -3.33
C LEU A 69 -5.87 -12.69 -2.21
N ALA A 70 -6.42 -12.38 -1.03
CA ALA A 70 -5.65 -11.85 0.08
C ALA A 70 -4.57 -12.81 0.57
N GLU A 71 -4.82 -14.12 0.49
CA GLU A 71 -3.87 -15.17 0.84
C GLU A 71 -2.59 -15.06 0.02
N ASN A 72 -2.72 -14.80 -1.28
CA ASN A 72 -1.60 -14.78 -2.23
C ASN A 72 -0.91 -13.42 -2.24
N ILE A 73 -1.69 -12.34 -2.31
CA ILE A 73 -1.16 -10.97 -2.38
C ILE A 73 -0.46 -10.60 -1.06
N ALA A 74 -1.02 -10.96 0.10
CA ALA A 74 -0.40 -10.60 1.37
C ALA A 74 0.96 -11.26 1.57
N LEU A 75 1.13 -12.51 1.11
CA LEU A 75 2.41 -13.20 1.14
C LEU A 75 3.44 -12.47 0.26
N LEU A 76 3.06 -12.12 -0.97
CA LEU A 76 3.94 -11.39 -1.89
C LEU A 76 4.39 -10.04 -1.32
N VAL A 77 3.47 -9.28 -0.73
CA VAL A 77 3.79 -7.98 -0.08
C VAL A 77 4.75 -8.20 1.09
N ALA A 78 4.48 -9.19 1.95
CA ALA A 78 5.33 -9.50 3.09
C ALA A 78 6.73 -9.96 2.68
N GLU A 79 6.87 -10.72 1.60
CA GLU A 79 8.17 -11.15 1.04
C GLU A 79 9.04 -9.95 0.61
N HIS A 80 8.42 -8.92 0.03
CA HIS A 80 9.14 -7.71 -0.39
C HIS A 80 9.36 -6.70 0.73
N SER A 81 8.70 -6.86 1.89
CA SER A 81 8.71 -5.88 2.99
C SER A 81 10.10 -5.57 3.56
N ALA A 82 11.07 -6.48 3.45
CA ALA A 82 12.39 -6.32 4.06
C ALA A 82 13.18 -5.11 3.51
N GLU A 83 12.91 -4.70 2.27
CA GLU A 83 13.57 -3.56 1.62
C GLU A 83 12.88 -2.22 1.90
N TYR A 84 11.77 -2.22 2.64
CA TYR A 84 10.92 -1.05 2.83
C TYR A 84 10.71 -0.75 4.30
N SER A 85 10.70 0.55 4.58
CA SER A 85 10.42 1.10 5.91
C SER A 85 8.94 1.37 6.17
N HIS A 86 8.13 1.39 5.11
CA HIS A 86 6.70 1.68 5.19
C HIS A 86 6.01 0.89 4.09
N ILE A 87 4.82 0.36 4.40
CA ILE A 87 3.96 -0.30 3.42
C ILE A 87 2.58 0.36 3.47
N LEU A 88 2.18 0.98 2.36
CA LEU A 88 0.94 1.72 2.24
C LEU A 88 0.03 1.05 1.20
N ALA A 89 -1.27 1.26 1.38
CA ALA A 89 -2.28 0.98 0.37
C ALA A 89 -3.46 1.91 0.58
N THR A 90 -4.21 2.24 -0.48
CA THR A 90 -5.37 3.14 -0.36
C THR A 90 -6.52 2.36 0.23
N ALA A 91 -7.20 2.89 1.25
CA ALA A 91 -8.16 2.16 2.09
C ALA A 91 -9.50 1.82 1.39
N THR A 92 -9.44 0.97 0.38
CA THR A 92 -10.57 0.39 -0.37
C THR A 92 -10.98 -0.95 0.23
N THR A 93 -12.03 -1.58 -0.31
CA THR A 93 -12.42 -2.95 0.09
C THR A 93 -11.32 -3.98 -0.23
N TYR A 94 -10.60 -3.81 -1.34
CA TYR A 94 -9.51 -4.67 -1.77
C TYR A 94 -8.37 -4.66 -0.75
N THR A 95 -7.84 -3.49 -0.43
CA THR A 95 -6.66 -3.38 0.44
C THR A 95 -7.01 -3.58 1.91
N LYS A 96 -8.23 -3.22 2.36
CA LYS A 96 -8.71 -3.53 3.72
C LYS A 96 -8.80 -5.03 3.99
N ASN A 97 -8.97 -5.83 2.94
CA ASN A 97 -8.94 -7.29 3.04
C ASN A 97 -7.50 -7.85 3.13
N ILE A 98 -6.52 -7.13 2.56
CA ILE A 98 -5.13 -7.61 2.39
C ILE A 98 -4.20 -7.10 3.50
N MET A 99 -4.20 -5.79 3.75
CA MET A 99 -3.20 -5.13 4.60
C MET A 99 -3.17 -5.62 6.05
N PRO A 100 -4.32 -5.93 6.72
CA PRO A 100 -4.26 -6.52 8.05
C PRO A 100 -3.55 -7.88 8.08
N ARG A 101 -3.67 -8.67 7.00
CA ARG A 101 -2.97 -9.95 6.86
C ARG A 101 -1.47 -9.76 6.63
N VAL A 102 -1.08 -8.76 5.82
CA VAL A 102 0.32 -8.36 5.63
C VAL A 102 0.95 -8.01 6.97
N ALA A 103 0.31 -7.13 7.74
CA ALA A 103 0.81 -6.70 9.04
C ALA A 103 0.95 -7.86 10.02
N ALA A 104 -0.04 -8.78 10.06
CA ALA A 104 0.04 -9.98 10.87
C ALA A 104 1.19 -10.93 10.47
N LEU A 105 1.48 -11.08 9.17
CA LEU A 105 2.62 -11.88 8.68
C LEU A 105 3.97 -11.28 9.08
N MET A 106 4.01 -9.96 9.29
CA MET A 106 5.21 -9.22 9.67
C MET A 106 5.34 -9.01 11.18
N ASP A 107 4.36 -9.46 11.98
CA ASP A 107 4.25 -9.20 13.43
C ASP A 107 4.22 -7.70 13.78
N MET A 108 3.49 -6.90 12.97
CA MET A 108 3.36 -5.44 13.13
C MET A 108 1.90 -5.01 13.25
N GLN A 109 1.66 -3.79 13.76
CA GLN A 109 0.33 -3.22 13.88
C GLN A 109 -0.06 -2.37 12.67
N ALA A 110 -1.08 -2.81 11.91
CA ALA A 110 -1.64 -2.00 10.84
C ALA A 110 -2.39 -0.75 11.37
N ILE A 111 -2.10 0.41 10.79
CA ILE A 111 -2.86 1.65 11.04
C ILE A 111 -3.88 1.86 9.91
N SER A 112 -5.16 1.65 10.21
CA SER A 112 -6.22 1.71 9.20
C SER A 112 -6.80 3.12 9.03
N ASP A 113 -7.21 3.45 7.80
CA ASP A 113 -7.95 4.68 7.46
C ASP A 113 -7.25 5.97 7.93
N ILE A 114 -5.95 6.12 7.67
CA ILE A 114 -5.27 7.38 7.98
C ILE A 114 -5.89 8.55 7.18
N SER A 115 -6.09 9.67 7.85
CA SER A 115 -6.59 10.91 7.26
C SER A 115 -5.51 11.98 7.12
N ALA A 116 -4.42 11.89 7.88
CA ALA A 116 -3.26 12.77 7.75
C ALA A 116 -1.97 12.06 8.19
N VAL A 117 -0.86 12.50 7.61
CA VAL A 117 0.51 12.16 8.04
C VAL A 117 1.04 13.37 8.80
N ILE A 118 1.49 13.18 10.05
CA ILE A 118 2.03 14.25 10.90
C ILE A 118 3.56 14.20 10.92
N SER A 119 4.12 13.00 10.94
CA SER A 119 5.54 12.70 10.76
C SER A 119 5.70 11.29 10.18
N GLU A 120 6.93 10.84 9.94
CA GLU A 120 7.22 9.50 9.41
C GLU A 120 6.52 8.38 10.20
N ASP A 121 6.44 8.50 11.53
CA ASP A 121 5.89 7.48 12.44
C ASP A 121 4.58 7.88 13.11
N THR A 122 4.01 9.05 12.78
CA THR A 122 2.83 9.60 13.48
C THR A 122 1.75 10.01 12.49
N PHE A 123 0.55 9.49 12.71
CA PHE A 123 -0.59 9.59 11.80
C PHE A 123 -1.85 10.01 12.55
N GLU A 124 -2.78 10.64 11.83
CA GLU A 124 -4.15 10.84 12.31
C GLU A 124 -5.11 9.88 11.64
N ARG A 125 -6.08 9.39 12.41
CA ARG A 125 -7.19 8.58 11.87
C ARG A 125 -8.52 8.91 12.54
N PRO A 126 -9.64 8.90 11.79
CA PRO A 126 -10.96 9.05 12.34
C PRO A 126 -11.37 7.78 13.10
N ILE A 127 -11.99 7.98 14.26
CA ILE A 127 -12.62 6.92 15.06
C ILE A 127 -14.05 7.36 15.44
N TYR A 128 -14.85 6.44 16.00
CA TYR A 128 -16.26 6.71 16.34
C TYR A 128 -17.05 7.35 15.18
N ALA A 129 -17.03 6.69 14.01
CA ALA A 129 -17.66 7.18 12.79
C ALA A 129 -17.23 8.61 12.36
N GLY A 130 -15.98 8.99 12.66
CA GLY A 130 -15.41 10.28 12.29
C GLY A 130 -15.73 11.43 13.24
N SER A 131 -16.39 11.17 14.38
CA SER A 131 -16.66 12.19 15.40
C SER A 131 -15.43 12.58 16.22
N MET A 132 -14.40 11.73 16.23
CA MET A 132 -13.13 11.98 16.91
C MET A 132 -11.96 11.65 15.98
N ILE A 133 -10.89 12.43 16.08
CA ILE A 133 -9.63 12.17 15.38
C ILE A 133 -8.60 11.71 16.42
N ALA A 134 -8.02 10.53 16.19
CA ALA A 134 -6.96 9.98 17.02
C ALA A 134 -5.62 10.20 16.34
N THR A 135 -4.68 10.82 17.06
CA THR A 135 -3.26 10.86 16.68
C THR A 135 -2.58 9.62 17.25
N VAL A 136 -1.97 8.81 16.38
CA VAL A 136 -1.33 7.54 16.73
C VAL A 136 0.12 7.59 16.26
N LYS A 137 1.04 7.18 17.13
CA LYS A 137 2.45 6.98 16.81
C LYS A 137 2.75 5.48 16.76
N SER A 138 3.35 5.01 15.67
CA SER A 138 3.87 3.64 15.57
C SER A 138 5.22 3.55 16.27
N ASN A 139 5.47 2.44 16.96
CA ASN A 139 6.80 2.09 17.48
C ASN A 139 7.38 0.88 16.75
N ASP A 140 6.68 0.38 15.72
CA ASP A 140 7.14 -0.71 14.88
C ASP A 140 8.29 -0.23 13.98
N GLU A 141 9.17 -1.15 13.58
CA GLU A 141 10.31 -0.81 12.73
C GLU A 141 9.92 -0.51 11.26
N LYS A 142 8.65 -0.76 10.89
CA LYS A 142 8.08 -0.60 9.54
C LYS A 142 6.65 -0.08 9.57
#